data_AF-A0A957ZLN5-F1
#
_entry.id   AF-A0A957ZLN5-F1
#
_cell.length_a   1.000
_cell.length_b   1.000
_cell.length_c   1.000
_cell.angle_alpha   90.00
_cell.angle_beta   90.00
_cell.angle_gamma   90.00
#
_symmetry.space_group_name_H-M   'P 1'
#
loop_
_entity.id
_entity.type
_entity.pdbx_description
1 polymer ?
#
loop_
_entity_poly.entity_id
_entity_poly.type
_entity_poly.pdbx_seq_one_letter_code
_entity_poly.pdbx_strand_id
1 'polypeptide(L)'
;MDHQSFLPAFSTPPKEYSPVPIWWWSGERLDPQRLRWQLERFAEGGVYNLIVLNLAPTSPLYGSDADDPPFLSEEWWAIFLGVCADARELGVHIWFYDQIGFSGANFQGEVVRENGAFAAQWLESVTYEGSGQAELICPAEGVPLAAAATPLDPSGEPSGLPVPLAVDGGRVSAASGEFQRVRLVYAVRRGFDYFSPDACAQLFDRVHGEFERRAVDYFGDVIVGSFQDELPSLATWGDGFATAFQAQMGYDIVPRLPELWDGRGDAADRLRSDYHRVRAALAEAAFFKPLFEWHERHHLLCGFDQQGPARAGHPVASVHFYADYLRTHRWFTVPGSDHHGEAKIHSSLAHLYDRPRVWIESFHSSGWGGTLEETFDWLLPWLRAGATLYDPHAVYYSTRGGWWEWAPPSTCWRQPYWRHYSHFSRAVSRLCYVLSQGHHVCDIGVLFPSATVQAGLAPDGKPLPAAQTAHVIYEKLAGSMFWQDMQPGVLDRD
;
A
#
# COMPACT_ATOMS: atom_id res chain seq x y z
N MET A 1 -24.91 9.31 18.48
CA MET A 1 -25.75 10.27 17.72
C MET A 1 -27.20 10.11 18.19
N ASP A 2 -27.92 11.19 18.49
CA ASP A 2 -29.35 11.13 18.84
C ASP A 2 -30.19 10.87 17.57
N HIS A 3 -31.25 10.06 17.69
CA HIS A 3 -32.20 9.73 16.63
C HIS A 3 -32.76 10.96 15.92
N GLN A 4 -32.90 12.09 16.64
CA GLN A 4 -33.36 13.37 16.06
C GLN A 4 -32.40 13.96 15.01
N SER A 5 -31.10 13.67 15.12
CA SER A 5 -30.08 14.13 14.17
C SER A 5 -29.80 13.15 13.03
N PHE A 6 -30.09 11.85 13.24
CA PHE A 6 -29.79 10.80 12.27
C PHE A 6 -30.72 10.83 11.05
N LEU A 7 -32.04 10.91 11.24
CA LEU A 7 -33.02 10.85 10.13
C LEU A 7 -32.88 11.99 9.12
N PRO A 8 -32.65 13.25 9.53
CA PRO A 8 -32.34 14.34 8.60
C PRO A 8 -31.07 14.06 7.79
N ALA A 9 -29.99 13.61 8.43
CA ALA A 9 -28.74 13.27 7.77
C ALA A 9 -28.85 12.02 6.89
N PHE A 10 -29.73 11.05 7.19
CA PHE A 10 -30.03 9.98 6.24
C PHE A 10 -30.79 10.51 5.01
N SER A 11 -31.73 11.42 5.21
CA SER A 11 -32.51 12.00 4.11
C SER A 11 -31.62 12.84 3.18
N THR A 12 -30.67 13.58 3.76
CA THR A 12 -29.69 14.40 3.07
C THR A 12 -28.31 14.16 3.71
N PRO A 13 -27.55 13.17 3.22
CA PRO A 13 -26.24 12.82 3.79
C PRO A 13 -25.26 13.98 3.71
N PRO A 14 -24.40 14.17 4.73
CA PRO A 14 -23.32 15.13 4.67
C PRO A 14 -22.43 14.87 3.45
N LYS A 15 -21.87 15.95 2.89
CA LYS A 15 -21.09 15.90 1.64
C LYS A 15 -19.84 15.01 1.73
N GLU A 16 -19.25 14.86 2.92
CA GLU A 16 -18.13 13.95 3.20
C GLU A 16 -18.45 12.44 2.98
N TYR A 17 -19.73 12.10 2.78
CA TYR A 17 -20.16 10.73 2.44
C TYR A 17 -20.42 10.53 0.95
N SER A 18 -20.26 11.57 0.12
CA SER A 18 -20.37 11.39 -1.33
C SER A 18 -19.25 10.52 -1.90
N PRO A 19 -19.40 9.98 -3.12
CA PRO A 19 -18.30 9.36 -3.84
C PRO A 19 -17.06 10.27 -3.92
N VAL A 20 -15.89 9.66 -4.06
CA VAL A 20 -14.57 10.31 -4.07
C VAL A 20 -13.77 9.94 -5.33
N PRO A 21 -14.22 10.23 -6.57
CA PRO A 21 -13.51 9.80 -7.77
C PRO A 21 -12.09 10.36 -7.85
N ILE A 22 -11.18 9.53 -8.36
CA ILE A 22 -9.87 9.99 -8.82
C ILE A 22 -10.04 10.83 -10.10
N TRP A 23 -9.73 12.12 -9.99
CA TRP A 23 -9.77 13.09 -11.08
C TRP A 23 -8.37 13.26 -11.70
N TRP A 24 -8.18 12.64 -12.86
CA TRP A 24 -6.87 12.59 -13.52
C TRP A 24 -6.61 13.88 -14.29
N TRP A 25 -5.66 14.67 -13.82
CA TRP A 25 -5.15 15.91 -14.42
C TRP A 25 -4.06 15.63 -15.45
N SER A 26 -4.38 14.74 -16.39
CA SER A 26 -3.50 14.31 -17.47
C SER A 26 -4.30 14.25 -18.78
N GLY A 27 -3.59 14.18 -19.90
CA GLY A 27 -4.23 14.02 -21.21
C GLY A 27 -4.16 15.23 -22.14
N GLU A 28 -4.13 16.43 -21.58
CA GLU A 28 -4.06 17.71 -22.29
C GLU A 28 -3.58 18.80 -21.32
N ARG A 29 -3.22 19.97 -21.86
CA ARG A 29 -2.96 21.15 -21.03
C ARG A 29 -4.16 21.50 -20.15
N LEU A 30 -3.91 21.69 -18.86
CA LEU A 30 -4.92 22.10 -17.90
C LEU A 30 -5.40 23.53 -18.19
N ASP A 31 -6.71 23.70 -18.24
CA ASP A 31 -7.41 24.98 -18.42
C ASP A 31 -8.26 25.25 -17.17
N PRO A 32 -7.96 26.32 -16.41
CA PRO A 32 -8.73 26.67 -15.21
C PRO A 32 -10.24 26.77 -15.43
N GLN A 33 -10.68 27.32 -16.57
CA GLN A 33 -12.12 27.47 -16.84
C GLN A 33 -12.80 26.11 -17.05
N ARG A 34 -12.10 25.19 -17.72
CA ARG A 34 -12.56 23.81 -17.89
C ARG A 34 -12.58 23.08 -16.55
N LEU A 35 -11.56 23.24 -15.72
CA LEU A 35 -11.51 22.62 -14.39
C LEU A 35 -12.66 23.10 -13.49
N ARG A 36 -12.95 24.41 -13.47
CA ARG A 36 -14.14 24.96 -12.79
C ARG A 36 -15.43 24.35 -13.32
N TRP A 37 -15.58 24.31 -14.65
CA TRP A 37 -16.75 23.70 -15.28
C TRP A 37 -16.90 22.22 -14.89
N GLN A 38 -15.80 21.47 -14.77
CA GLN A 38 -15.81 20.06 -14.32
C GLN A 38 -16.24 19.94 -12.85
N LEU A 39 -15.75 20.81 -11.96
CA LEU A 39 -16.21 20.88 -10.56
C LEU A 39 -17.73 21.10 -10.46
N GLU A 40 -18.28 22.00 -11.26
CA GLU A 40 -19.73 22.24 -11.31
C GLU A 40 -20.50 20.99 -11.75
N ARG A 41 -20.00 20.27 -12.76
CA ARG A 41 -20.62 19.02 -13.20
C ARG A 41 -20.57 17.96 -12.09
N PHE A 42 -19.45 17.81 -11.37
CA PHE A 42 -19.36 16.92 -10.22
C PHE A 42 -20.41 17.23 -9.15
N ALA A 43 -20.54 18.51 -8.77
CA ALA A 43 -21.54 18.96 -7.80
C ALA A 43 -22.98 18.66 -8.26
N GLU A 44 -23.30 18.87 -9.55
CA GLU A 44 -24.59 18.48 -10.14
C GLU A 44 -24.87 16.98 -10.06
N GLY A 45 -23.82 16.16 -10.20
CA GLY A 45 -23.86 14.71 -10.00
C GLY A 45 -23.98 14.30 -8.53
N GLY A 46 -23.93 15.23 -7.57
CA GLY A 46 -23.90 14.92 -6.15
C GLY A 46 -22.56 14.34 -5.68
N VAL A 47 -21.46 14.67 -6.37
CA VAL A 47 -20.09 14.32 -6.01
C VAL A 47 -19.42 15.56 -5.43
N TYR A 48 -18.97 15.46 -4.18
CA TYR A 48 -18.42 16.56 -3.39
C TYR A 48 -17.06 16.24 -2.78
N ASN A 49 -16.42 15.13 -3.16
CA ASN A 49 -15.06 14.81 -2.78
C ASN A 49 -14.33 14.35 -4.05
N LEU A 50 -13.09 14.80 -4.27
CA LEU A 50 -12.32 14.48 -5.48
C LEU A 50 -10.85 14.27 -5.11
N ILE A 51 -10.21 13.24 -5.67
CA ILE A 51 -8.75 13.08 -5.54
C ILE A 51 -8.09 13.63 -6.79
N VAL A 52 -7.23 14.63 -6.64
CA VAL A 52 -6.46 15.15 -7.77
C VAL A 52 -5.23 14.27 -7.96
N LEU A 53 -5.16 13.60 -9.11
CA LEU A 53 -4.03 12.75 -9.52
C LEU A 53 -3.39 13.29 -10.80
N ASN A 54 -2.07 13.27 -10.83
CA ASN A 54 -1.24 13.53 -12.00
C ASN A 54 -0.63 12.20 -12.46
N LEU A 55 -1.11 11.62 -13.56
CA LEU A 55 -0.68 10.28 -14.02
C LEU A 55 0.72 10.33 -14.63
N ALA A 56 1.02 11.37 -15.40
CA ALA A 56 2.24 11.49 -16.20
C ALA A 56 3.08 12.71 -15.77
N PRO A 57 3.43 12.86 -14.47
CA PRO A 57 3.94 14.11 -13.90
C PRO A 57 5.32 14.51 -14.46
N THR A 58 6.13 13.56 -14.94
CA THR A 58 7.51 13.79 -15.41
C THR A 58 7.74 13.42 -16.88
N SER A 59 7.01 12.44 -17.40
CA SER A 59 7.17 11.94 -18.77
C SER A 59 5.91 11.24 -19.26
N PRO A 60 5.75 11.06 -20.59
CA PRO A 60 4.64 10.27 -21.13
C PRO A 60 4.51 8.91 -20.46
N LEU A 61 3.30 8.56 -20.01
CA LEU A 61 3.03 7.33 -19.29
C LEU A 61 1.71 6.72 -19.75
N TYR A 62 1.68 5.40 -19.93
CA TYR A 62 0.51 4.65 -20.44
C TYR A 62 -0.10 5.25 -21.72
N GLY A 63 0.74 5.83 -22.59
CA GLY A 63 0.31 6.46 -23.85
C GLY A 63 -0.20 7.89 -23.71
N SER A 64 -0.33 8.44 -22.49
CA SER A 64 -0.59 9.86 -22.28
C SER A 64 0.66 10.70 -22.50
N ASP A 65 0.50 11.91 -23.04
CA ASP A 65 1.51 12.96 -22.96
C ASP A 65 1.86 13.27 -21.49
N ALA A 66 3.05 13.84 -21.26
CA ALA A 66 3.43 14.37 -19.95
C ALA A 66 2.45 15.46 -19.50
N ASP A 67 2.27 15.59 -18.19
CA ASP A 67 1.35 16.57 -17.61
C ASP A 67 1.77 18.00 -17.96
N ASP A 68 0.79 18.80 -18.37
CA ASP A 68 0.98 20.19 -18.80
C ASP A 68 -0.04 21.08 -18.08
N PRO A 69 0.39 22.01 -17.20
CA PRO A 69 1.78 22.27 -16.81
C PRO A 69 2.39 21.12 -16.00
N PRO A 70 3.75 21.02 -15.94
CA PRO A 70 4.42 20.00 -15.15
C PRO A 70 3.97 20.00 -13.70
N PHE A 71 3.80 18.82 -13.12
CA PHE A 71 3.38 18.65 -11.72
C PHE A 71 4.30 19.43 -10.76
N LEU A 72 3.69 20.13 -9.78
CA LEU A 72 4.35 21.03 -8.83
C LEU A 72 5.10 22.25 -9.41
N SER A 73 4.98 22.53 -10.70
CA SER A 73 5.44 23.81 -11.25
C SER A 73 4.62 25.00 -10.70
N GLU A 74 5.15 26.21 -10.77
CA GLU A 74 4.41 27.41 -10.34
C GLU A 74 3.08 27.59 -11.08
N GLU A 75 3.01 27.22 -12.36
CA GLU A 75 1.77 27.26 -13.11
C GLU A 75 0.79 26.19 -12.61
N TRP A 76 1.26 24.97 -12.33
CA TRP A 76 0.43 23.92 -11.73
C TRP A 76 -0.13 24.36 -10.37
N TRP A 77 0.69 24.97 -9.51
CA TRP A 77 0.27 25.49 -8.22
C TRP A 77 -0.78 26.61 -8.35
N ALA A 78 -0.60 27.53 -9.30
CA ALA A 78 -1.61 28.56 -9.56
C ALA A 78 -2.96 27.94 -9.95
N ILE A 79 -2.95 26.88 -10.77
CA ILE A 79 -4.15 26.14 -11.14
C ILE A 79 -4.75 25.40 -9.95
N PHE A 80 -3.94 24.64 -9.19
CA PHE A 80 -4.40 23.88 -8.04
C PHE A 80 -5.03 24.76 -6.96
N LEU A 81 -4.40 25.89 -6.63
CA LEU A 81 -4.94 26.85 -5.66
C LEU A 81 -6.20 27.56 -6.18
N GLY A 82 -6.30 27.82 -7.49
CA GLY A 82 -7.52 28.31 -8.12
C GLY A 82 -8.67 27.31 -7.99
N VAL A 83 -8.40 26.03 -8.26
CA VAL A 83 -9.35 24.92 -8.06
C VAL A 83 -9.75 24.79 -6.60
N CYS A 84 -8.84 24.98 -5.64
CA CYS A 84 -9.19 24.97 -4.22
C CYS A 84 -10.14 26.13 -3.86
N ALA A 85 -9.94 27.32 -4.42
CA ALA A 85 -10.85 28.45 -4.23
C ALA A 85 -12.24 28.16 -4.84
N ASP A 86 -12.26 27.56 -6.03
CA ASP A 86 -13.50 27.15 -6.69
C ASP A 86 -14.24 26.06 -5.91
N ALA A 87 -13.50 25.07 -5.41
CA ALA A 87 -14.03 23.99 -4.60
C ALA A 87 -14.66 24.53 -3.29
N ARG A 88 -14.05 25.54 -2.66
CA ARG A 88 -14.64 26.23 -1.50
C ARG A 88 -16.01 26.83 -1.81
N GLU A 89 -16.15 27.55 -2.92
CA GLU A 89 -17.42 28.16 -3.31
C GLU A 89 -18.52 27.13 -3.59
N LEU A 90 -18.15 26.00 -4.20
CA LEU A 90 -19.07 24.91 -4.52
C LEU A 90 -19.32 23.96 -3.33
N GLY A 91 -18.52 24.11 -2.26
CA GLY A 91 -18.48 23.19 -1.13
C GLY A 91 -18.12 21.78 -1.57
N VAL A 92 -17.07 21.65 -2.38
CA VAL A 92 -16.43 20.40 -2.79
C VAL A 92 -15.13 20.28 -1.99
N HIS A 93 -14.83 19.08 -1.52
CA HIS A 93 -13.58 18.74 -0.88
C HIS A 93 -12.60 18.13 -1.87
N ILE A 94 -11.32 18.38 -1.64
CA ILE A 94 -10.20 17.90 -2.43
C ILE A 94 -9.33 16.98 -1.56
N TRP A 95 -8.87 15.91 -2.18
CA TRP A 95 -7.76 15.10 -1.73
C TRP A 95 -6.63 15.29 -2.73
N PHE A 96 -5.38 15.30 -2.28
CA PHE A 96 -4.25 15.20 -3.19
C PHE A 96 -3.71 13.78 -3.20
N TYR A 97 -3.36 13.30 -4.38
CA TYR A 97 -2.62 12.06 -4.51
C TYR A 97 -1.14 12.33 -4.21
N ASP A 98 -0.55 11.62 -3.25
CA ASP A 98 0.78 11.97 -2.72
C ASP A 98 1.93 11.56 -3.65
N GLN A 99 1.64 10.75 -4.67
CA GLN A 99 2.61 10.26 -5.65
C GLN A 99 3.72 9.39 -5.02
N ILE A 100 3.51 8.88 -3.80
CA ILE A 100 4.42 7.96 -3.11
C ILE A 100 3.94 6.53 -3.37
N GLY A 101 4.54 5.90 -4.37
CA GLY A 101 4.32 4.49 -4.71
C GLY A 101 3.94 4.33 -6.17
N PHE A 102 2.68 4.01 -6.49
CA PHE A 102 2.21 4.05 -7.87
C PHE A 102 2.27 5.50 -8.39
N SER A 103 3.32 5.81 -9.15
CA SER A 103 3.50 7.18 -9.61
C SER A 103 4.54 7.28 -10.72
N GLY A 104 4.28 8.17 -11.69
CA GLY A 104 5.28 8.65 -12.64
C GLY A 104 6.19 9.76 -12.08
N ALA A 105 6.02 10.23 -10.83
CA ALA A 105 6.79 11.35 -10.26
C ALA A 105 8.18 10.92 -9.79
N ASN A 106 8.33 9.65 -9.38
CA ASN A 106 9.59 9.03 -8.96
C ASN A 106 10.35 9.82 -7.86
N PHE A 107 9.62 10.41 -6.91
CA PHE A 107 10.22 11.18 -5.81
C PHE A 107 11.20 10.34 -4.98
N GLN A 108 10.90 9.07 -4.75
CA GLN A 108 11.80 8.14 -4.06
C GLN A 108 13.15 8.01 -4.79
N GLY A 109 13.13 7.85 -6.12
CA GLY A 109 14.35 7.76 -6.92
C GLY A 109 15.16 9.06 -6.92
N GLU A 110 14.49 10.21 -6.91
CA GLU A 110 15.18 11.50 -6.85
C GLU A 110 15.87 11.74 -5.51
N VAL A 111 15.23 11.41 -4.38
CA VAL A 111 15.84 11.50 -3.05
C VAL A 111 17.08 10.61 -2.94
N VAL A 112 17.03 9.37 -3.47
CA VAL A 112 18.21 8.48 -3.50
C VAL A 112 19.31 9.00 -4.41
N ARG A 113 18.96 9.60 -5.56
CA ARG A 113 19.94 10.20 -6.48
C ARG A 113 20.67 11.38 -5.83
N GLU A 114 19.96 12.19 -5.05
CA GLU A 114 20.51 13.34 -4.33
C GLU A 114 21.39 12.92 -3.15
N ASN A 115 21.02 11.83 -2.45
CA ASN A 115 21.83 11.23 -1.41
C ASN A 115 21.80 9.71 -1.48
N GLY A 116 22.86 9.11 -2.04
CA GLY A 116 22.99 7.66 -2.20
C GLY A 116 22.99 6.87 -0.89
N ALA A 117 23.17 7.50 0.27
CA ALA A 117 23.02 6.86 1.58
C ALA A 117 21.55 6.52 1.92
N PHE A 118 20.58 7.09 1.21
CA PHE A 118 19.15 6.76 1.34
C PHE A 118 18.71 5.59 0.46
N ALA A 119 19.66 4.92 -0.20
CA ALA A 119 19.37 3.68 -0.89
C ALA A 119 19.08 2.55 0.11
N ALA A 120 17.94 1.88 -0.07
CA ALA A 120 17.61 0.67 0.68
C ALA A 120 18.63 -0.45 0.42
N GLN A 121 18.67 -1.43 1.32
CA GLN A 121 19.48 -2.64 1.13
C GLN A 121 18.64 -3.90 1.15
N TRP A 122 19.05 -4.87 0.34
CA TRP A 122 18.37 -6.15 0.23
C TRP A 122 19.34 -7.28 0.53
N LEU A 123 18.92 -8.19 1.41
CA LEU A 123 19.58 -9.46 1.62
C LEU A 123 19.39 -10.36 0.39
N GLU A 124 20.49 -10.83 -0.15
CA GLU A 124 20.57 -11.84 -1.19
C GLU A 124 21.57 -12.92 -0.81
N SER A 125 21.61 -14.00 -1.60
CA SER A 125 22.58 -15.06 -1.36
C SER A 125 22.92 -15.84 -2.61
N VAL A 126 24.16 -16.32 -2.67
CA VAL A 126 24.60 -17.35 -3.62
C VAL A 126 24.75 -18.69 -2.88
N THR A 127 24.42 -19.79 -3.55
CA THR A 127 24.43 -21.12 -2.97
C THR A 127 25.14 -22.14 -3.84
N TYR A 128 25.76 -23.13 -3.20
CA TYR A 128 26.23 -24.36 -3.83
C TYR A 128 25.66 -25.56 -3.06
N GLU A 129 25.15 -26.55 -3.77
CA GLU A 129 24.69 -27.82 -3.20
C GLU A 129 25.50 -28.96 -3.79
N GLY A 130 26.14 -29.75 -2.93
CA GLY A 130 27.00 -30.82 -3.38
C GLY A 130 27.83 -31.44 -2.27
N SER A 131 28.49 -32.54 -2.62
CA SER A 131 29.64 -33.06 -1.87
C SER A 131 30.93 -32.65 -2.59
N GLY A 132 31.99 -32.40 -1.83
CA GLY A 132 33.29 -31.97 -2.34
C GLY A 132 33.65 -30.52 -1.98
N GLN A 133 34.43 -29.89 -2.85
CA GLN A 133 34.90 -28.52 -2.67
C GLN A 133 33.93 -27.52 -3.30
N ALA A 134 33.56 -26.50 -2.52
CA ALA A 134 32.76 -25.37 -2.94
C ALA A 134 33.58 -24.08 -2.80
N GLU A 135 33.54 -23.23 -3.82
CA GLU A 135 34.01 -21.85 -3.76
C GLU A 135 32.85 -20.93 -4.19
N LEU A 136 32.41 -20.06 -3.29
CA LEU A 136 31.42 -19.03 -3.57
C LEU A 136 32.08 -17.66 -3.55
N ILE A 137 31.66 -16.79 -4.47
CA ILE A 137 32.16 -15.43 -4.60
C ILE A 137 30.97 -14.48 -4.52
N CYS A 138 31.05 -13.49 -3.63
CA CYS A 138 30.08 -12.40 -3.55
C CYS A 138 30.07 -11.62 -4.88
N PRO A 139 28.89 -11.31 -5.44
CA PRO A 139 28.80 -10.37 -6.56
C PRO A 139 29.48 -9.04 -6.27
N ALA A 140 29.99 -8.37 -7.31
CA ALA A 140 30.81 -7.16 -7.17
C ALA A 140 30.04 -5.97 -6.55
N GLU A 141 28.73 -5.93 -6.80
CA GLU A 141 27.77 -4.99 -6.25
C GLU A 141 27.33 -5.30 -4.81
N GLY A 142 27.69 -6.49 -4.30
CA GLY A 142 27.28 -6.99 -3.00
C GLY A 142 28.29 -6.72 -1.90
N VAL A 143 27.78 -6.48 -0.68
CA VAL A 143 28.58 -6.45 0.55
C VAL A 143 28.39 -7.78 1.26
N PRO A 144 29.44 -8.64 1.34
CA PRO A 144 29.31 -9.95 1.97
C PRO A 144 29.10 -9.80 3.48
N LEU A 145 28.16 -10.57 4.04
CA LEU A 145 27.76 -10.45 5.45
C LEU A 145 28.09 -11.71 6.26
N ALA A 146 27.66 -12.88 5.80
CA ALA A 146 27.82 -14.12 6.52
C ALA A 146 27.73 -15.33 5.60
N ALA A 147 28.30 -16.45 6.02
CA ALA A 147 28.20 -17.70 5.29
C ALA A 147 28.06 -18.89 6.23
N ALA A 148 27.43 -19.95 5.74
CA ALA A 148 27.32 -21.21 6.46
C ALA A 148 27.25 -22.42 5.51
N ALA A 149 27.62 -23.58 6.03
CA ALA A 149 27.34 -24.88 5.43
C ALA A 149 26.22 -25.58 6.20
N THR A 150 25.17 -25.99 5.49
CA THR A 150 24.01 -26.67 6.08
C THR A 150 23.94 -28.10 5.53
N PRO A 151 23.97 -29.14 6.38
CA PRO A 151 23.72 -30.50 5.95
C PRO A 151 22.34 -30.64 5.31
N LEU A 152 22.25 -31.37 4.21
CA LEU A 152 20.97 -31.63 3.52
C LEU A 152 20.59 -33.11 3.60
N ASP A 153 19.30 -33.40 3.58
CA ASP A 153 18.77 -34.75 3.38
C ASP A 153 18.70 -35.12 1.88
N PRO A 154 18.34 -36.36 1.51
CA PRO A 154 18.22 -36.78 0.11
C PRO A 154 17.17 -36.03 -0.71
N SER A 155 16.25 -35.30 -0.06
CA SER A 155 15.25 -34.46 -0.73
C SER A 155 15.72 -33.03 -0.96
N GLY A 156 16.91 -32.65 -0.46
CA GLY A 156 17.47 -31.30 -0.57
C GLY A 156 17.04 -30.36 0.56
N GLU A 157 16.40 -30.89 1.62
CA GLU A 157 15.98 -30.11 2.77
C GLU A 157 17.06 -30.10 3.87
N PRO A 158 17.20 -28.99 4.65
CA PRO A 158 18.11 -28.94 5.78
C PRO A 158 17.86 -30.06 6.80
N SER A 159 18.87 -30.89 7.02
CA SER A 159 18.86 -32.00 7.99
C SER A 159 19.59 -31.69 9.30
N GLY A 160 20.33 -30.57 9.34
CA GLY A 160 21.07 -30.10 10.50
C GLY A 160 21.13 -28.57 10.58
N LEU A 161 21.81 -28.07 11.61
CA LEU A 161 21.99 -26.63 11.79
C LEU A 161 23.03 -26.08 10.79
N PRO A 162 22.83 -24.86 10.27
CA PRO A 162 23.87 -24.17 9.51
C PRO A 162 25.13 -23.96 10.36
N VAL A 163 26.27 -24.43 9.87
CA VAL A 163 27.59 -24.27 10.52
C VAL A 163 28.29 -23.06 9.90
N PRO A 164 28.64 -22.01 10.68
CA PRO A 164 29.26 -20.81 10.16
C PRO A 164 30.58 -21.07 9.40
N LEU A 165 30.78 -20.34 8.31
CA LEU A 165 31.98 -20.33 7.50
C LEU A 165 32.62 -18.95 7.51
N ALA A 166 33.95 -18.91 7.48
CA ALA A 166 34.67 -17.66 7.33
C ALA A 166 34.46 -17.09 5.92
N VAL A 167 34.26 -15.76 5.87
CA VAL A 167 34.18 -14.99 4.63
C VAL A 167 35.48 -14.19 4.51
N ASP A 168 36.29 -14.49 3.49
CA ASP A 168 37.57 -13.81 3.24
C ASP A 168 37.51 -13.01 1.95
N GLY A 169 37.52 -11.68 2.03
CA GLY A 169 37.47 -10.80 0.86
C GLY A 169 36.25 -11.05 -0.04
N GLY A 170 35.11 -11.45 0.53
CA GLY A 170 33.90 -11.81 -0.21
C GLY A 170 33.92 -13.22 -0.82
N ARG A 171 34.89 -14.06 -0.47
CA ARG A 171 34.97 -15.46 -0.87
C ARG A 171 34.68 -16.38 0.29
N VAL A 172 34.07 -17.51 -0.02
CA VAL A 172 33.82 -18.60 0.92
C VAL A 172 34.31 -19.89 0.29
N SER A 173 35.15 -20.62 1.01
CA SER A 173 35.61 -21.94 0.62
C SER A 173 35.17 -22.96 1.65
N ALA A 174 34.56 -24.05 1.20
CA ALA A 174 34.14 -25.16 2.05
C ALA A 174 34.48 -26.49 1.38
N ALA A 175 34.84 -27.50 2.16
CA ALA A 175 35.08 -28.85 1.68
C ALA A 175 34.39 -29.84 2.62
N SER A 176 33.52 -30.68 2.08
CA SER A 176 32.88 -31.76 2.87
C SER A 176 32.73 -33.03 2.03
N GLY A 177 32.85 -34.18 2.69
CA GLY A 177 32.48 -35.48 2.10
C GLY A 177 30.98 -35.73 2.11
N GLU A 178 30.23 -34.95 2.89
CA GLU A 178 28.78 -35.05 3.04
C GLU A 178 28.06 -34.06 2.11
N PHE A 179 26.84 -34.39 1.73
CA PHE A 179 26.00 -33.54 0.88
C PHE A 179 25.46 -32.37 1.70
N GLN A 180 25.79 -31.15 1.29
CA GLN A 180 25.49 -29.92 2.04
C GLN A 180 25.17 -28.75 1.10
N ARG A 181 24.46 -27.75 1.63
CA ARG A 181 24.30 -26.43 1.02
C ARG A 181 25.30 -25.47 1.65
N VAL A 182 26.19 -24.92 0.83
CA VAL A 182 27.00 -23.76 1.22
C VAL A 182 26.25 -22.51 0.79
N ARG A 183 26.01 -21.57 1.70
CA ARG A 183 25.34 -20.30 1.42
C ARG A 183 26.23 -19.14 1.84
N LEU A 184 26.41 -18.18 0.93
CA LEU A 184 27.00 -16.86 1.21
C LEU A 184 25.89 -15.82 1.08
N VAL A 185 25.62 -15.13 2.18
CA VAL A 185 24.64 -14.03 2.28
C VAL A 185 25.36 -12.70 2.13
N TYR A 186 24.80 -11.81 1.32
CA TYR A 186 25.32 -10.47 1.06
C TYR A 186 24.18 -9.45 0.99
N ALA A 187 24.49 -8.17 1.19
CA ALA A 187 23.56 -7.06 1.01
C ALA A 187 23.85 -6.34 -0.32
N VAL A 188 22.79 -5.95 -1.04
CA VAL A 188 22.88 -5.11 -2.25
C VAL A 188 22.07 -3.82 -2.06
N ARG A 189 22.60 -2.69 -2.52
CA ARG A 189 21.88 -1.41 -2.47
C ARG A 189 20.95 -1.24 -3.67
N ARG A 190 19.66 -1.03 -3.43
CA ARG A 190 18.65 -0.69 -4.45
C ARG A 190 17.37 -0.13 -3.82
N GLY A 191 16.71 0.78 -4.54
CA GLY A 191 15.45 1.39 -4.12
C GLY A 191 15.63 2.40 -2.98
N PHE A 192 14.53 2.87 -2.41
CA PHE A 192 14.48 3.87 -1.35
C PHE A 192 14.39 3.23 0.04
N ASP A 193 15.11 3.78 1.00
CA ASP A 193 15.19 3.27 2.36
C ASP A 193 14.05 3.76 3.27
N TYR A 194 12.99 2.96 3.35
CA TYR A 194 11.88 3.16 4.30
C TYR A 194 12.24 2.85 5.76
N PHE A 195 13.48 2.45 6.08
CA PHE A 195 13.96 2.32 7.46
C PHE A 195 14.69 3.56 7.96
N SER A 196 15.03 4.49 7.07
CA SER A 196 15.75 5.72 7.42
C SER A 196 14.77 6.86 7.72
N PRO A 197 14.70 7.35 8.97
CA PRO A 197 13.88 8.51 9.30
C PRO A 197 14.28 9.76 8.50
N ASP A 198 15.57 9.93 8.22
CA ASP A 198 16.07 11.07 7.45
C ASP A 198 15.65 10.99 5.98
N ALA A 199 15.70 9.80 5.38
CA ALA A 199 15.24 9.59 4.00
C ALA A 199 13.74 9.87 3.89
N CYS A 200 12.94 9.30 4.80
CA CYS A 200 11.49 9.50 4.83
C CYS A 200 11.12 10.96 5.09
N ALA A 201 11.83 11.66 6.00
CA ALA A 201 11.61 13.08 6.24
C ALA A 201 11.84 13.93 4.99
N GLN A 202 12.87 13.63 4.19
CA GLN A 202 13.10 14.32 2.92
C GLN A 202 12.02 14.01 1.88
N LEU A 203 11.56 12.76 1.81
CA LEU A 203 10.45 12.39 0.94
C LEU A 203 9.16 13.14 1.31
N PHE A 204 8.83 13.20 2.61
CA PHE A 204 7.66 13.92 3.09
C PHE A 204 7.76 15.42 2.83
N ASP A 205 8.93 16.05 3.07
CA ASP A 205 9.10 17.48 2.81
C ASP A 205 8.90 17.85 1.33
N ARG A 206 9.26 16.94 0.41
CA ARG A 206 9.14 17.13 -1.04
C ARG A 206 7.70 17.14 -1.55
N VAL A 207 6.81 16.45 -0.85
CA VAL A 207 5.39 16.34 -1.21
C VAL A 207 4.53 17.06 -0.18
N HIS A 208 4.36 16.44 0.98
CA HIS A 208 3.51 16.94 2.06
C HIS A 208 3.98 18.31 2.56
N GLY A 209 5.29 18.53 2.67
CA GLY A 209 5.87 19.83 3.01
C GLY A 209 5.56 20.92 1.98
N GLU A 210 5.55 20.61 0.67
CA GLU A 210 5.15 21.56 -0.37
C GLU A 210 3.66 21.90 -0.30
N PHE A 211 2.78 20.90 -0.11
CA PHE A 211 1.36 21.15 0.13
C PHE A 211 1.12 21.99 1.39
N GLU A 212 1.85 21.72 2.48
CA GLU A 212 1.81 22.53 3.70
C GLU A 212 2.25 23.99 3.43
N ARG A 213 3.37 24.20 2.74
CA ARG A 213 3.88 25.55 2.42
C ARG A 213 2.94 26.35 1.53
N ARG A 214 2.23 25.72 0.61
CA ARG A 214 1.47 26.39 -0.46
C ARG A 214 -0.04 26.43 -0.22
N ALA A 215 -0.60 25.44 0.48
CA ALA A 215 -2.04 25.18 0.53
C ALA A 215 -2.60 24.98 1.96
N VAL A 216 -1.82 25.25 3.02
CA VAL A 216 -2.28 25.09 4.42
C VAL A 216 -3.57 25.84 4.75
N ASP A 217 -3.82 27.00 4.12
CA ASP A 217 -5.06 27.78 4.29
C ASP A 217 -6.33 27.07 3.79
N TYR A 218 -6.16 25.94 3.10
CA TYR A 218 -7.24 25.09 2.62
C TYR A 218 -7.40 23.79 3.44
N PHE A 219 -6.46 23.46 4.34
CA PHE A 219 -6.48 22.20 5.09
C PHE A 219 -7.64 22.15 6.10
N GLY A 220 -8.31 21.00 6.17
CA GLY A 220 -9.46 20.73 7.04
C GLY A 220 -10.77 21.39 6.61
N ASP A 221 -10.74 22.25 5.58
CA ASP A 221 -11.91 22.94 5.00
C ASP A 221 -12.16 22.43 3.58
N VAL A 222 -11.21 22.70 2.67
CA VAL A 222 -11.29 22.25 1.27
C VAL A 222 -10.45 21.00 1.06
N ILE A 223 -9.19 21.02 1.48
CA ILE A 223 -8.32 19.85 1.41
C ILE A 223 -8.57 19.02 2.66
N VAL A 224 -9.12 17.82 2.49
CA VAL A 224 -9.55 16.97 3.61
C VAL A 224 -8.65 15.77 3.83
N GLY A 225 -7.71 15.50 2.91
CA GLY A 225 -6.80 14.38 3.04
C GLY A 225 -5.86 14.16 1.87
N SER A 226 -5.08 13.09 1.97
CA SER A 226 -4.27 12.56 0.87
C SER A 226 -4.54 11.07 0.66
N PHE A 227 -4.13 10.58 -0.51
CA PHE A 227 -4.20 9.17 -0.88
C PHE A 227 -2.81 8.68 -1.27
N GLN A 228 -2.36 7.60 -0.61
CA GLN A 228 -1.10 6.92 -0.87
C GLN A 228 -1.37 5.57 -1.53
N ASP A 229 -0.73 5.33 -2.68
CA ASP A 229 -1.07 4.19 -3.52
C ASP A 229 0.12 3.27 -3.80
N GLU A 230 -0.13 1.97 -3.80
CA GLU A 230 0.79 0.84 -4.02
C GLU A 230 2.23 1.10 -3.53
N LEU A 231 2.41 1.27 -2.21
CA LEU A 231 3.73 1.50 -1.63
C LEU A 231 4.70 0.36 -2.01
N PRO A 232 5.94 0.62 -2.47
CA PRO A 232 6.91 -0.40 -2.78
C PRO A 232 7.17 -1.34 -1.59
N SER A 233 7.52 -2.59 -1.89
CA SER A 233 7.90 -3.56 -0.85
C SER A 233 9.04 -3.01 0.01
N LEU A 234 8.91 -3.17 1.32
CA LEU A 234 9.95 -2.81 2.27
C LEU A 234 11.22 -3.62 2.01
N ALA A 235 12.36 -2.95 2.16
CA ALA A 235 13.67 -3.56 2.01
C ALA A 235 13.87 -4.75 2.98
N THR A 236 14.82 -5.63 2.70
CA THR A 236 15.14 -6.77 3.59
C THR A 236 16.35 -6.51 4.50
N TRP A 237 17.02 -5.37 4.34
CA TRP A 237 18.17 -4.95 5.13
C TRP A 237 18.32 -3.42 5.18
N GLY A 238 19.35 -2.92 5.86
CA GLY A 238 19.70 -1.50 5.90
C GLY A 238 21.02 -1.28 6.65
N ASP A 239 21.67 -0.13 6.44
CA ASP A 239 22.98 0.19 7.05
C ASP A 239 22.93 0.13 8.60
N GLY A 240 21.79 0.48 9.20
CA GLY A 240 21.56 0.40 10.65
C GLY A 240 20.87 -0.86 11.16
N PHE A 241 20.54 -1.82 10.28
CA PHE A 241 19.64 -2.92 10.63
C PHE A 241 20.22 -3.84 11.70
N ALA A 242 21.48 -4.28 11.56
CA ALA A 242 22.12 -5.17 12.54
C ALA A 242 22.21 -4.52 13.93
N THR A 243 22.57 -3.23 13.98
CA THR A 243 22.62 -2.44 15.21
C THR A 243 21.24 -2.34 15.87
N ALA A 244 20.21 -2.00 15.08
CA ALA A 244 18.83 -1.93 15.57
C ALA A 244 18.33 -3.29 16.06
N PHE A 245 18.68 -4.36 15.33
CA PHE A 245 18.33 -5.73 15.70
C PHE A 245 18.95 -6.10 17.05
N GLN A 246 20.26 -5.90 17.21
CA GLN A 246 20.95 -6.20 18.46
C GLN A 246 20.40 -5.39 19.63
N ALA A 247 20.07 -4.11 19.41
CA ALA A 247 19.48 -3.27 20.44
C ALA A 247 18.08 -3.75 20.88
N GLN A 248 17.25 -4.25 19.96
CA GLN A 248 15.88 -4.69 20.26
C GLN A 248 15.79 -6.15 20.74
N MET A 249 16.66 -7.04 20.25
CA MET A 249 16.58 -8.49 20.48
C MET A 249 17.67 -9.03 21.41
N GLY A 250 18.73 -8.25 21.66
CA GLY A 250 19.79 -8.59 22.61
C GLY A 250 20.85 -9.56 22.08
N TYR A 251 20.90 -9.83 20.77
CA TYR A 251 21.92 -10.67 20.13
C TYR A 251 22.23 -10.20 18.71
N ASP A 252 23.42 -10.58 18.21
CA ASP A 252 23.86 -10.26 16.85
C ASP A 252 23.22 -11.20 15.82
N ILE A 253 22.53 -10.62 14.84
CA ILE A 253 21.90 -11.36 13.74
C ILE A 253 22.90 -11.75 12.65
N VAL A 254 24.00 -10.99 12.46
CA VAL A 254 24.88 -11.15 11.30
C VAL A 254 25.41 -12.59 11.17
N PRO A 255 25.96 -13.22 12.22
CA PRO A 255 26.44 -14.60 12.13
C PRO A 255 25.34 -15.63 11.83
N ARG A 256 24.08 -15.27 12.09
CA ARG A 256 22.90 -16.13 11.96
C ARG A 256 22.11 -15.89 10.67
N LEU A 257 22.52 -14.97 9.81
CA LEU A 257 21.79 -14.67 8.57
C LEU A 257 21.47 -15.90 7.71
N PRO A 258 22.38 -16.88 7.50
CA PRO A 258 22.06 -18.08 6.74
C PRO A 258 20.88 -18.89 7.31
N GLU A 259 20.66 -18.83 8.63
CA GLU A 259 19.57 -19.52 9.30
C GLU A 259 18.18 -18.95 8.95
N LEU A 260 18.10 -17.73 8.41
CA LEU A 260 16.84 -17.17 7.91
C LEU A 260 16.27 -18.00 6.76
N TRP A 261 17.12 -18.62 5.93
CA TRP A 261 16.70 -19.52 4.84
C TRP A 261 16.72 -20.99 5.26
N ASP A 262 17.86 -21.44 5.79
CA ASP A 262 18.13 -22.86 5.95
C ASP A 262 17.84 -23.35 7.38
N GLY A 263 17.65 -22.44 8.34
CA GLY A 263 17.38 -22.80 9.73
C GLY A 263 16.03 -23.49 9.91
N ARG A 264 16.00 -24.51 10.77
CA ARG A 264 14.80 -25.28 11.13
C ARG A 264 14.66 -25.38 12.65
N GLY A 265 13.42 -25.54 13.13
CA GLY A 265 13.07 -25.63 14.55
C GLY A 265 12.90 -24.27 15.24
N ASP A 266 12.47 -24.32 16.51
CA ASP A 266 12.00 -23.16 17.28
C ASP A 266 13.00 -21.98 17.32
N ALA A 267 14.30 -22.26 17.37
CA ALA A 267 15.33 -21.22 17.40
C ALA A 267 15.48 -20.46 16.07
N ALA A 268 15.20 -21.12 14.93
CA ALA A 268 15.19 -20.49 13.62
C ALA A 268 13.86 -19.77 13.36
N ASP A 269 12.75 -20.35 13.81
CA ASP A 269 11.42 -19.73 13.76
C ASP A 269 11.38 -18.43 14.57
N ARG A 270 11.97 -18.45 15.76
CA ARG A 270 12.16 -17.25 16.58
C ARG A 270 13.07 -16.23 15.90
N LEU A 271 14.17 -16.66 15.28
CA LEU A 271 15.07 -15.75 14.56
C LEU A 271 14.34 -15.02 13.42
N ARG A 272 13.57 -15.73 12.59
CA ARG A 272 12.78 -15.11 11.52
C ARG A 272 11.72 -14.18 12.08
N SER A 273 11.03 -14.58 13.14
CA SER A 273 10.04 -13.73 13.82
C SER A 273 10.66 -12.42 14.33
N ASP A 274 11.79 -12.52 15.01
CA ASP A 274 12.52 -11.36 15.54
C ASP A 274 13.05 -10.47 14.39
N TYR A 275 13.50 -11.06 13.28
CA TYR A 275 13.92 -10.35 12.06
C TYR A 275 12.77 -9.52 11.45
N HIS A 276 11.62 -10.15 11.20
CA HIS A 276 10.45 -9.45 10.65
C HIS A 276 9.92 -8.39 11.63
N ARG A 277 9.98 -8.64 12.94
CA ARG A 277 9.58 -7.67 13.98
C ARG A 277 10.43 -6.40 13.93
N VAL A 278 11.76 -6.52 13.79
CA VAL A 278 12.66 -5.37 13.67
C VAL A 278 12.41 -4.64 12.35
N ARG A 279 12.23 -5.39 11.25
CA ARG A 279 11.90 -4.82 9.94
C ARG A 279 10.63 -3.98 9.96
N ALA A 280 9.56 -4.50 10.56
CA ALA A 280 8.31 -3.77 10.75
C ALA A 280 8.50 -2.54 11.66
N ALA A 281 9.24 -2.68 12.77
CA ALA A 281 9.44 -1.58 13.72
C ALA A 281 10.21 -0.41 13.13
N LEU A 282 11.23 -0.67 12.29
CA LEU A 282 12.00 0.36 11.62
C LEU A 282 11.14 1.14 10.61
N ALA A 283 10.41 0.43 9.74
CA ALA A 283 9.53 1.08 8.77
C ALA A 283 8.37 1.83 9.43
N GLU A 284 7.79 1.25 10.48
CA GLU A 284 6.74 1.90 11.26
C GLU A 284 7.21 3.25 11.82
N ALA A 285 8.42 3.29 12.39
CA ALA A 285 8.97 4.50 13.00
C ALA A 285 9.42 5.55 11.98
N ALA A 286 9.92 5.12 10.82
CA ALA A 286 10.48 6.04 9.81
C ALA A 286 9.42 6.56 8.82
N PHE A 287 8.47 5.73 8.40
CA PHE A 287 7.51 6.07 7.35
C PHE A 287 6.07 6.16 7.87
N PHE A 288 5.49 5.06 8.34
CA PHE A 288 4.05 4.97 8.58
C PHE A 288 3.56 5.89 9.70
N LYS A 289 4.25 5.91 10.85
CA LYS A 289 3.85 6.75 11.98
C LYS A 289 4.06 8.25 11.69
N PRO A 290 5.20 8.70 11.14
CA PRO A 290 5.36 10.12 10.80
C PRO A 290 4.37 10.61 9.74
N LEU A 291 4.03 9.78 8.75
CA LEU A 291 2.99 10.11 7.76
C LEU A 291 1.64 10.34 8.45
N PHE A 292 1.23 9.44 9.34
CA PHE A 292 0.02 9.61 10.15
C PHE A 292 0.06 10.86 11.02
N GLU A 293 1.16 11.08 11.74
CA GLU A 293 1.32 12.24 12.62
C GLU A 293 1.24 13.56 11.85
N TRP A 294 1.75 13.60 10.61
CA TRP A 294 1.57 14.76 9.74
C TRP A 294 0.09 15.02 9.46
N HIS A 295 -0.66 14.00 9.04
CA HIS A 295 -2.11 14.13 8.76
C HIS A 295 -2.90 14.55 10.00
N GLU A 296 -2.65 13.93 11.15
CA GLU A 296 -3.34 14.25 12.41
C GLU A 296 -3.11 15.71 12.85
N ARG A 297 -1.88 16.22 12.72
CA ARG A 297 -1.55 17.61 13.08
C ARG A 297 -2.29 18.64 12.22
N HIS A 298 -2.68 18.28 11.01
CA HIS A 298 -3.42 19.13 10.08
C HIS A 298 -4.91 18.81 10.02
N HIS A 299 -5.41 17.89 10.85
CA HIS A 299 -6.79 17.41 10.82
C HIS A 299 -7.21 16.85 9.45
N LEU A 300 -6.27 16.17 8.78
CA LEU A 300 -6.45 15.56 7.48
C LEU A 300 -6.61 14.04 7.61
N LEU A 301 -7.28 13.44 6.63
CA LEU A 301 -7.40 12.00 6.49
C LEU A 301 -6.27 11.45 5.59
N CYS A 302 -5.81 10.23 5.87
CA CYS A 302 -4.88 9.51 5.03
C CYS A 302 -5.55 8.22 4.53
N GLY A 303 -5.94 8.19 3.26
CA GLY A 303 -6.43 7.01 2.57
C GLY A 303 -5.28 6.22 1.93
N PHE A 304 -5.51 4.96 1.60
CA PHE A 304 -4.54 4.19 0.82
C PHE A 304 -5.15 3.06 -0.01
N ASP A 305 -4.39 2.65 -1.02
CA ASP A 305 -4.39 1.30 -1.59
C ASP A 305 -2.97 0.74 -1.61
N GLN A 306 -2.79 -0.57 -1.39
CA GLN A 306 -1.46 -1.20 -1.29
C GLN A 306 -1.30 -2.31 -2.30
N GLN A 307 -0.05 -2.66 -2.62
CA GLN A 307 0.20 -3.72 -3.59
C GLN A 307 -0.54 -5.04 -3.31
N GLY A 308 -1.16 -5.57 -4.35
CA GLY A 308 -1.66 -6.93 -4.38
C GLY A 308 -0.51 -7.95 -4.35
N PRO A 309 -0.67 -9.12 -3.69
CA PRO A 309 -1.89 -9.59 -3.03
C PRO A 309 -1.94 -9.26 -1.52
N ALA A 310 -1.09 -8.37 -0.99
CA ALA A 310 -1.19 -7.98 0.41
C ALA A 310 -2.50 -7.23 0.73
N ARG A 311 -2.97 -6.34 -0.15
CA ARG A 311 -4.30 -5.71 -0.05
C ARG A 311 -5.47 -6.70 -0.07
N ALA A 312 -5.26 -7.89 -0.64
CA ALA A 312 -6.24 -8.98 -0.61
C ALA A 312 -6.21 -9.78 0.71
N GLY A 313 -5.44 -9.33 1.71
CA GLY A 313 -5.33 -9.97 3.00
C GLY A 313 -4.53 -11.28 2.97
N HIS A 314 -3.72 -11.54 1.94
CA HIS A 314 -2.90 -12.76 1.85
C HIS A 314 -1.79 -12.73 2.92
N PRO A 315 -1.75 -13.66 3.89
CA PRO A 315 -0.80 -13.56 4.99
C PRO A 315 0.68 -13.59 4.59
N VAL A 316 1.06 -14.43 3.62
CA VAL A 316 2.45 -14.51 3.12
C VAL A 316 2.89 -13.19 2.48
N ALA A 317 2.08 -12.63 1.58
CA ALA A 317 2.39 -11.37 0.92
C ALA A 317 2.40 -10.18 1.90
N SER A 318 1.50 -10.19 2.89
CA SER A 318 1.45 -9.19 3.96
C SER A 318 2.78 -9.08 4.72
N VAL A 319 3.41 -10.22 5.03
CA VAL A 319 4.73 -10.26 5.69
C VAL A 319 5.87 -10.05 4.68
N HIS A 320 5.75 -10.57 3.46
CA HIS A 320 6.78 -10.41 2.44
C HIS A 320 7.00 -8.95 2.06
N PHE A 321 5.93 -8.22 1.74
CA PHE A 321 6.00 -6.83 1.31
C PHE A 321 6.21 -5.87 2.48
N TYR A 322 5.52 -6.08 3.60
CA TYR A 322 5.43 -5.06 4.65
C TYR A 322 5.92 -5.50 6.03
N ALA A 323 6.49 -6.71 6.15
CA ALA A 323 6.93 -7.38 7.39
C ALA A 323 5.79 -7.69 8.38
N ASP A 324 4.87 -6.75 8.59
CA ASP A 324 3.67 -6.87 9.38
C ASP A 324 2.63 -5.85 8.89
N TYR A 325 1.84 -6.24 7.89
CA TYR A 325 0.87 -5.37 7.23
C TYR A 325 -0.08 -4.68 8.21
N LEU A 326 -0.70 -5.44 9.12
CA LEU A 326 -1.66 -4.88 10.08
C LEU A 326 -1.00 -3.90 11.06
N ARG A 327 0.24 -4.17 11.47
CA ARG A 327 0.98 -3.27 12.36
C ARG A 327 1.37 -1.97 11.70
N THR A 328 1.83 -2.00 10.44
CA THR A 328 2.24 -0.79 9.73
C THR A 328 1.03 0.00 9.21
N HIS A 329 0.00 -0.67 8.69
CA HIS A 329 -1.13 -0.01 8.05
C HIS A 329 -2.22 0.46 9.02
N ARG A 330 -2.13 0.11 10.31
CA ARG A 330 -2.99 0.72 11.35
C ARG A 330 -2.87 2.24 11.42
N TRP A 331 -1.76 2.78 10.93
CA TRP A 331 -1.47 4.22 10.98
C TRP A 331 -2.25 5.00 9.94
N PHE A 332 -2.87 4.39 8.94
CA PHE A 332 -3.73 5.14 8.04
C PHE A 332 -5.10 5.43 8.67
N THR A 333 -5.60 6.65 8.44
CA THR A 333 -6.88 7.09 9.00
C THR A 333 -8.06 6.51 8.24
N VAL A 334 -7.90 6.18 6.95
CA VAL A 334 -8.95 5.54 6.15
C VAL A 334 -8.36 4.31 5.44
N PRO A 335 -8.24 3.17 6.15
CA PRO A 335 -7.69 1.97 5.55
C PRO A 335 -8.60 1.42 4.45
N GLY A 336 -8.05 0.81 3.42
CA GLY A 336 -8.84 0.17 2.39
C GLY A 336 -8.00 -0.40 1.26
N SER A 337 -8.64 -0.65 0.14
CA SER A 337 -7.98 -1.24 -1.01
C SER A 337 -8.67 -0.91 -2.32
N ASP A 338 -8.03 -1.24 -3.42
CA ASP A 338 -8.66 -1.46 -4.71
C ASP A 338 -9.62 -2.67 -4.68
N HIS A 339 -10.51 -2.74 -5.67
CA HIS A 339 -11.51 -3.79 -5.86
C HIS A 339 -10.94 -5.18 -6.19
N HIS A 340 -9.63 -5.32 -6.38
CA HIS A 340 -8.93 -6.61 -6.35
C HIS A 340 -8.36 -6.98 -4.97
N GLY A 341 -8.67 -6.20 -3.93
CA GLY A 341 -8.28 -6.43 -2.54
C GLY A 341 -9.32 -7.14 -1.68
N GLU A 342 -9.33 -6.85 -0.38
CA GLU A 342 -10.23 -7.44 0.62
C GLU A 342 -10.67 -6.38 1.64
N ALA A 343 -11.92 -5.93 1.62
CA ALA A 343 -12.40 -4.93 2.60
C ALA A 343 -12.48 -5.45 4.04
N LYS A 344 -12.64 -6.76 4.31
CA LYS A 344 -12.77 -7.25 5.70
C LYS A 344 -11.51 -7.00 6.55
N ILE A 345 -10.32 -7.11 5.97
CA ILE A 345 -9.08 -6.84 6.70
C ILE A 345 -8.95 -5.34 7.03
N HIS A 346 -9.37 -4.48 6.10
CA HIS A 346 -9.35 -3.03 6.28
C HIS A 346 -10.45 -2.52 7.22
N SER A 347 -11.65 -3.10 7.19
CA SER A 347 -12.69 -2.81 8.17
C SER A 347 -12.30 -3.33 9.56
N SER A 348 -11.58 -4.44 9.65
CA SER A 348 -10.98 -4.88 10.91
C SER A 348 -9.96 -3.88 11.45
N LEU A 349 -9.07 -3.32 10.60
CA LEU A 349 -8.19 -2.22 10.99
C LEU A 349 -9.00 -1.01 11.48
N ALA A 350 -10.07 -0.64 10.77
CA ALA A 350 -10.88 0.49 11.18
C ALA A 350 -11.55 0.27 12.54
N HIS A 351 -12.14 -0.90 12.78
CA HIS A 351 -12.79 -1.22 14.05
C HIS A 351 -11.80 -1.34 15.21
N LEU A 352 -10.60 -1.87 15.00
CA LEU A 352 -9.60 -2.06 16.06
C LEU A 352 -8.90 -0.76 16.48
N TYR A 353 -8.84 0.22 15.58
CA TYR A 353 -8.10 1.47 15.78
C TYR A 353 -8.99 2.72 15.68
N ASP A 354 -10.31 2.56 15.85
CA ASP A 354 -11.31 3.63 15.84
C ASP A 354 -11.19 4.55 14.61
N ARG A 355 -11.00 3.95 13.42
CA ARG A 355 -10.90 4.71 12.17
C ARG A 355 -12.29 5.03 11.61
N PRO A 356 -12.50 6.24 11.08
CA PRO A 356 -13.84 6.73 10.75
C PRO A 356 -14.49 6.03 9.55
N ARG A 357 -13.70 5.52 8.60
CA ARG A 357 -14.17 5.03 7.30
C ARG A 357 -13.23 3.95 6.76
N VAL A 358 -13.71 3.21 5.76
CA VAL A 358 -12.92 2.21 5.04
C VAL A 358 -12.98 2.51 3.54
N TRP A 359 -11.82 2.65 2.92
CA TRP A 359 -11.68 3.00 1.50
C TRP A 359 -11.99 1.83 0.57
N ILE A 360 -12.59 2.11 -0.57
CA ILE A 360 -12.68 1.17 -1.69
C ILE A 360 -12.52 1.90 -3.03
N GLU A 361 -11.36 1.75 -3.65
CA GLU A 361 -11.11 2.18 -5.03
C GLU A 361 -11.69 1.12 -5.97
N SER A 362 -12.57 1.52 -6.88
CA SER A 362 -13.46 0.54 -7.52
C SER A 362 -13.62 0.65 -9.02
N PHE A 363 -13.65 -0.55 -9.61
CA PHE A 363 -14.22 -0.94 -10.91
C PHE A 363 -13.60 -0.26 -12.13
N HIS A 364 -12.32 0.09 -12.02
CA HIS A 364 -11.48 0.31 -13.20
C HIS A 364 -11.49 -0.94 -14.09
N SER A 365 -11.21 -0.74 -15.37
CA SER A 365 -11.23 -1.79 -16.40
C SER A 365 -12.57 -2.53 -16.57
N SER A 366 -13.69 -2.02 -16.04
CA SER A 366 -15.05 -2.55 -16.29
C SER A 366 -15.59 -2.26 -17.69
N GLY A 367 -14.92 -1.38 -18.43
CA GLY A 367 -15.30 -1.00 -19.80
C GLY A 367 -16.23 0.22 -19.84
N TRP A 368 -16.29 0.87 -21.00
CA TRP A 368 -17.07 2.11 -21.19
C TRP A 368 -18.59 1.92 -21.19
N GLY A 369 -19.06 0.67 -21.30
CA GLY A 369 -20.48 0.32 -21.38
C GLY A 369 -21.17 0.02 -20.05
N GLY A 370 -20.45 0.06 -18.93
CA GLY A 370 -21.00 -0.26 -17.62
C GLY A 370 -22.16 0.65 -17.20
N THR A 371 -23.12 0.08 -16.49
CA THR A 371 -24.33 0.77 -16.01
C THR A 371 -24.23 1.14 -14.52
N LEU A 372 -25.09 2.05 -14.06
CA LEU A 372 -25.17 2.39 -12.63
C LEU A 372 -25.70 1.21 -11.82
N GLU A 373 -26.59 0.41 -12.41
CA GLU A 373 -27.15 -0.80 -11.81
C GLU A 373 -26.07 -1.85 -11.57
N GLU A 374 -25.23 -2.14 -12.56
CA GLU A 374 -24.10 -3.07 -12.42
C GLU A 374 -23.07 -2.54 -11.41
N THR A 375 -22.72 -1.26 -11.49
CA THR A 375 -21.79 -0.62 -10.54
C THR A 375 -22.31 -0.74 -9.11
N PHE A 376 -23.62 -0.52 -8.90
CA PHE A 376 -24.24 -0.65 -7.59
C PHE A 376 -24.21 -2.10 -7.10
N ASP A 377 -24.56 -3.06 -7.95
CA ASP A 377 -24.52 -4.50 -7.62
C ASP A 377 -23.11 -4.95 -7.22
N TRP A 378 -22.08 -4.54 -7.97
CA TRP A 378 -20.68 -4.84 -7.64
C TRP A 378 -20.22 -4.21 -6.33
N LEU A 379 -20.76 -3.06 -5.94
CA LEU A 379 -20.40 -2.35 -4.71
C LEU A 379 -21.01 -2.98 -3.45
N LEU A 380 -22.15 -3.66 -3.56
CA LEU A 380 -22.87 -4.21 -2.40
C LEU A 380 -22.03 -5.17 -1.54
N PRO A 381 -21.26 -6.13 -2.09
CA PRO A 381 -20.39 -7.00 -1.30
C PRO A 381 -19.34 -6.23 -0.48
N TRP A 382 -18.76 -5.17 -1.07
CA TRP A 382 -17.78 -4.32 -0.41
C TRP A 382 -18.39 -3.53 0.75
N LEU A 383 -19.56 -2.92 0.53
CA LEU A 383 -20.31 -2.24 1.59
C LEU A 383 -20.67 -3.21 2.73
N ARG A 384 -21.09 -4.43 2.41
CA ARG A 384 -21.37 -5.48 3.39
C ARG A 384 -20.13 -5.86 4.21
N ALA A 385 -18.95 -5.87 3.59
CA ALA A 385 -17.68 -6.17 4.26
C ALA A 385 -17.12 -5.01 5.10
N GLY A 386 -17.78 -3.84 5.07
CA GLY A 386 -17.45 -2.68 5.88
C GLY A 386 -16.80 -1.53 5.12
N ALA A 387 -16.68 -1.60 3.79
CA ALA A 387 -16.29 -0.44 2.99
C ALA A 387 -17.32 0.67 3.14
N THR A 388 -16.87 1.91 3.35
CA THR A 388 -17.78 3.04 3.59
C THR A 388 -17.31 4.33 2.92
N LEU A 389 -16.17 4.38 2.25
CA LEU A 389 -15.73 5.49 1.41
C LEU A 389 -15.50 4.95 0.00
N TYR A 390 -16.43 5.27 -0.90
CA TYR A 390 -16.43 4.78 -2.28
C TYR A 390 -15.66 5.74 -3.18
N ASP A 391 -14.58 5.23 -3.76
CA ASP A 391 -13.77 5.90 -4.77
C ASP A 391 -14.01 5.23 -6.14
N PRO A 392 -14.81 5.85 -7.03
CA PRO A 392 -14.94 5.39 -8.40
C PRO A 392 -13.70 5.76 -9.22
N HIS A 393 -12.91 4.76 -9.58
CA HIS A 393 -11.87 4.90 -10.60
C HIS A 393 -12.54 4.99 -11.99
N ALA A 394 -12.43 6.07 -12.75
CA ALA A 394 -11.86 7.38 -12.45
C ALA A 394 -12.63 8.43 -13.29
N VAL A 395 -12.27 9.72 -13.18
CA VAL A 395 -12.72 10.77 -14.10
C VAL A 395 -11.54 11.45 -14.76
N TYR A 396 -11.45 11.36 -16.08
CA TYR A 396 -10.34 11.93 -16.84
C TYR A 396 -10.55 13.42 -17.15
N TYR A 397 -9.52 14.25 -17.00
CA TYR A 397 -9.59 15.66 -17.40
C TYR A 397 -9.99 15.79 -18.88
N SER A 398 -9.33 15.01 -19.75
CA SER A 398 -9.66 14.87 -21.16
C SER A 398 -9.78 13.41 -21.56
N THR A 399 -10.42 13.12 -22.69
CA THR A 399 -10.44 11.79 -23.33
C THR A 399 -9.77 11.83 -24.71
N ARG A 400 -8.94 12.85 -24.97
CA ARG A 400 -8.20 13.01 -26.22
C ARG A 400 -7.37 11.75 -26.50
N GLY A 401 -7.38 11.31 -27.76
CA GLY A 401 -6.50 10.24 -28.23
C GLY A 401 -6.82 8.82 -27.75
N GLY A 402 -7.87 8.62 -26.94
CA GLY A 402 -8.22 7.29 -26.42
C GLY A 402 -7.15 6.71 -25.48
N TRP A 403 -6.43 7.55 -24.74
CA TRP A 403 -5.32 7.09 -23.88
C TRP A 403 -5.75 6.25 -22.68
N TRP A 404 -7.04 6.22 -22.38
CA TRP A 404 -7.58 5.59 -21.17
C TRP A 404 -8.25 4.24 -21.43
N GLU A 405 -8.08 3.66 -22.62
CA GLU A 405 -8.67 2.35 -22.97
C GLU A 405 -8.14 1.19 -22.12
N TRP A 406 -7.02 1.38 -21.41
CA TRP A 406 -6.49 0.39 -20.46
C TRP A 406 -7.16 0.45 -19.08
N ALA A 407 -7.81 1.57 -18.73
CA ALA A 407 -8.49 1.77 -17.44
C ALA A 407 -9.94 2.30 -17.55
N PRO A 408 -10.78 1.86 -18.50
CA PRO A 408 -12.15 2.37 -18.61
C PRO A 408 -13.01 1.96 -17.39
N PRO A 409 -14.07 2.69 -17.04
CA PRO A 409 -14.64 3.86 -17.69
C PRO A 409 -14.19 5.19 -17.07
N SER A 410 -14.52 6.29 -17.76
CA SER A 410 -14.69 7.58 -17.08
C SER A 410 -16.10 7.67 -16.49
N THR A 411 -16.24 7.80 -15.17
CA THR A 411 -17.52 7.77 -14.44
C THR A 411 -18.17 9.16 -14.30
N CYS A 412 -18.34 9.88 -15.40
CA CYS A 412 -18.72 11.31 -15.38
C CYS A 412 -19.79 11.71 -16.43
N TRP A 413 -20.00 13.01 -16.63
CA TRP A 413 -20.93 13.63 -17.59
C TRP A 413 -20.76 13.23 -19.07
N ARG A 414 -19.66 12.55 -19.42
CA ARG A 414 -19.49 11.94 -20.74
C ARG A 414 -20.31 10.65 -20.90
N GLN A 415 -20.79 10.08 -19.80
CA GLN A 415 -21.60 8.87 -19.79
C GLN A 415 -23.09 9.19 -19.95
N PRO A 416 -23.85 8.42 -20.75
CA PRO A 416 -25.29 8.65 -20.94
C PRO A 416 -26.09 8.61 -19.64
N TYR A 417 -25.63 7.83 -18.66
CA TYR A 417 -26.29 7.69 -17.36
C TYR A 417 -26.08 8.88 -16.42
N TRP A 418 -25.21 9.86 -16.74
CA TRP A 418 -24.86 10.95 -15.81
C TRP A 418 -26.07 11.75 -15.32
N ARG A 419 -27.08 11.93 -16.19
CA ARG A 419 -28.35 12.56 -15.84
C ARG A 419 -29.10 11.88 -14.68
N HIS A 420 -28.75 10.64 -14.36
CA HIS A 420 -29.28 9.85 -13.24
C HIS A 420 -28.27 9.68 -12.10
N TYR A 421 -27.03 10.15 -12.26
CA TYR A 421 -25.94 9.90 -11.31
C TYR A 421 -26.22 10.48 -9.92
N SER A 422 -26.92 11.62 -9.82
CA SER A 422 -27.33 12.19 -8.54
C SER A 422 -28.27 11.30 -7.72
N HIS A 423 -28.99 10.37 -8.36
CA HIS A 423 -29.76 9.35 -7.64
C HIS A 423 -28.86 8.24 -7.11
N PHE A 424 -27.90 7.79 -7.92
CA PHE A 424 -26.91 6.78 -7.56
C PHE A 424 -25.99 7.28 -6.44
N SER A 425 -25.34 8.44 -6.61
CA SER A 425 -24.42 9.03 -5.64
C SER A 425 -25.12 9.26 -4.29
N ARG A 426 -26.37 9.73 -4.30
CA ARG A 426 -27.17 9.87 -3.07
C ARG A 426 -27.49 8.52 -2.42
N ALA A 427 -27.78 7.47 -3.19
CA ALA A 427 -28.01 6.14 -2.63
C ALA A 427 -26.74 5.59 -1.95
N VAL A 428 -25.59 5.68 -2.63
CA VAL A 428 -24.29 5.30 -2.07
C VAL A 428 -23.97 6.14 -0.84
N SER A 429 -24.13 7.46 -0.90
CA SER A 429 -23.85 8.36 0.23
C SER A 429 -24.67 8.02 1.48
N ARG A 430 -25.93 7.63 1.29
CA ARG A 430 -26.80 7.19 2.39
C ARG A 430 -26.30 5.90 3.02
N LEU A 431 -25.92 4.92 2.21
CA LEU A 431 -25.38 3.65 2.70
C LEU A 431 -24.07 3.89 3.46
N CYS A 432 -23.13 4.61 2.84
CA CYS A 432 -21.87 5.00 3.47
C CYS A 432 -22.09 5.75 4.78
N TYR A 433 -23.01 6.72 4.81
CA TYR A 433 -23.37 7.45 6.03
C TYR A 433 -23.84 6.50 7.13
N VAL A 434 -24.87 5.69 6.86
CA VAL A 434 -25.48 4.79 7.85
C VAL A 434 -24.48 3.76 8.36
N LEU A 435 -23.72 3.14 7.47
CA LEU A 435 -22.75 2.10 7.80
C LEU A 435 -21.53 2.65 8.57
N SER A 436 -21.33 3.96 8.57
CA SER A 436 -20.27 4.62 9.36
C SER A 436 -20.78 5.14 10.72
N GLN A 437 -22.06 4.99 11.04
CA GLN A 437 -22.60 5.43 12.33
C GLN A 437 -22.51 4.33 13.39
N GLY A 438 -22.35 4.74 14.64
CA GLY A 438 -22.37 3.82 15.78
C GLY A 438 -21.07 3.01 15.91
N HIS A 439 -21.19 1.78 16.38
CA HIS A 439 -20.05 0.87 16.56
C HIS A 439 -20.37 -0.47 15.91
N HIS A 440 -19.36 -1.08 15.28
CA HIS A 440 -19.48 -2.40 14.70
C HIS A 440 -19.72 -3.45 15.79
N VAL A 441 -20.67 -4.34 15.56
CA VAL A 441 -21.01 -5.44 16.47
C VAL A 441 -20.50 -6.73 15.83
N CYS A 442 -19.58 -7.40 16.52
CA CYS A 442 -18.96 -8.64 16.05
C CYS A 442 -18.72 -9.59 17.22
N ASP A 443 -19.19 -10.82 17.10
CA ASP A 443 -19.05 -11.86 18.15
C ASP A 443 -17.78 -12.72 17.98
N ILE A 444 -17.17 -12.71 16.78
CA ILE A 444 -16.10 -13.64 16.40
C ILE A 444 -14.88 -12.87 15.89
N GLY A 445 -13.76 -13.00 16.59
CA GLY A 445 -12.46 -12.54 16.10
C GLY A 445 -11.69 -13.67 15.41
N VAL A 446 -11.23 -13.43 14.18
CA VAL A 446 -10.31 -14.34 13.46
C VAL A 446 -8.89 -13.81 13.61
N LEU A 447 -7.98 -14.62 14.16
CA LEU A 447 -6.58 -14.23 14.30
C LEU A 447 -5.89 -14.26 12.93
N PHE A 448 -5.42 -13.09 12.47
CA PHE A 448 -4.57 -13.01 11.28
C PHE A 448 -3.20 -13.65 11.59
N PRO A 449 -2.73 -14.63 10.79
CA PRO A 449 -1.60 -15.48 11.19
C PRO A 449 -0.22 -14.84 10.96
N SER A 450 -0.07 -13.52 11.18
CA SER A 450 1.21 -12.79 10.99
C SER A 450 2.37 -13.48 11.70
N ALA A 451 2.20 -13.87 12.97
CA ALA A 451 3.28 -14.47 13.75
C ALA A 451 3.76 -15.81 13.16
N THR A 452 2.84 -16.67 12.72
CA THR A 452 3.18 -17.95 12.07
C THR A 452 3.88 -17.74 10.74
N VAL A 453 3.42 -16.76 9.96
CA VAL A 453 4.05 -16.42 8.68
C VAL A 453 5.43 -15.82 8.90
N GLN A 454 5.59 -14.87 9.83
CA GLN A 454 6.89 -14.29 10.19
C GLN A 454 7.88 -15.38 10.64
N ALA A 455 7.42 -16.33 11.45
CA ALA A 455 8.24 -17.47 11.87
C ALA A 455 8.65 -18.38 10.70
N GLY A 456 7.87 -18.42 9.62
CA GLY A 456 8.07 -19.33 8.50
C GLY A 456 8.41 -18.65 7.17
N LEU A 457 8.76 -17.37 7.12
CA LEU A 457 9.02 -16.68 5.85
C LEU A 457 10.49 -16.25 5.75
N ALA A 458 11.17 -16.74 4.71
CA ALA A 458 12.54 -16.35 4.40
C ALA A 458 12.60 -14.96 3.72
N PRO A 459 13.76 -14.28 3.71
CA PRO A 459 13.91 -12.97 3.09
C PRO A 459 13.60 -12.92 1.58
N ASP A 460 13.71 -14.05 0.87
CA ASP A 460 13.38 -14.16 -0.56
C ASP A 460 11.87 -14.38 -0.82
N GLY A 461 11.04 -14.29 0.23
CA GLY A 461 9.58 -14.42 0.14
C GLY A 461 9.07 -15.85 0.05
N LYS A 462 9.94 -16.87 0.13
CA LYS A 462 9.51 -18.27 0.10
C LYS A 462 8.99 -18.72 1.47
N PRO A 463 7.73 -19.16 1.56
CA PRO A 463 7.18 -19.64 2.82
C PRO A 463 7.62 -21.08 3.11
N LEU A 464 7.95 -21.36 4.36
CA LEU A 464 8.10 -22.70 4.91
C LEU A 464 6.72 -23.35 5.14
N PRO A 465 6.64 -24.68 5.31
CA PRO A 465 5.37 -25.41 5.36
C PRO A 465 4.35 -24.88 6.36
N ALA A 466 4.78 -24.42 7.54
CA ALA A 466 3.88 -23.86 8.55
C ALA A 466 3.25 -22.53 8.11
N ALA A 467 4.05 -21.62 7.51
CA ALA A 467 3.55 -20.36 6.96
C ALA A 467 2.59 -20.60 5.79
N GLN A 468 2.93 -21.53 4.89
CA GLN A 468 2.07 -21.92 3.77
C GLN A 468 0.74 -22.51 4.27
N THR A 469 0.79 -23.37 5.28
CA THR A 469 -0.42 -23.97 5.87
C THR A 469 -1.29 -22.91 6.52
N ALA A 470 -0.71 -21.98 7.29
CA ALA A 470 -1.44 -20.89 7.92
C ALA A 470 -2.09 -19.96 6.90
N HIS A 471 -1.39 -19.65 5.80
CA HIS A 471 -1.92 -18.90 4.68
C HIS A 471 -3.15 -19.58 4.06
N VAL A 472 -3.04 -20.86 3.67
CA VAL A 472 -4.15 -21.61 3.07
C VAL A 472 -5.34 -21.76 4.01
N ILE A 473 -5.10 -21.96 5.31
CA ILE A 473 -6.18 -22.05 6.30
C ILE A 473 -6.89 -20.70 6.43
N TYR A 474 -6.14 -19.60 6.52
CA TYR A 474 -6.72 -18.27 6.63
C TYR A 474 -7.56 -17.91 5.41
N GLU A 475 -7.06 -18.13 4.20
CA GLU A 475 -7.83 -17.87 2.96
C GLU A 475 -9.12 -18.69 2.91
N LYS A 476 -9.10 -19.95 3.35
CA LYS A 476 -10.33 -20.77 3.43
C LYS A 476 -11.32 -20.21 4.45
N LEU A 477 -10.86 -19.70 5.58
CA LEU A 477 -11.71 -19.14 6.62
C LEU A 477 -12.33 -17.81 6.19
N ALA A 478 -11.51 -16.89 5.67
CA ALA A 478 -11.89 -15.53 5.31
C ALA A 478 -12.61 -15.44 3.96
N GLY A 479 -12.25 -16.31 3.01
CA GLY A 479 -12.67 -16.19 1.62
C GLY A 479 -11.80 -15.21 0.83
N SER A 480 -12.31 -14.82 -0.33
CA SER A 480 -11.74 -13.80 -1.19
C SER A 480 -12.86 -12.93 -1.76
N MET A 481 -12.70 -11.61 -1.70
CA MET A 481 -13.60 -10.65 -2.36
C MET A 481 -13.08 -10.13 -3.70
N PHE A 482 -12.15 -10.85 -4.34
CA PHE A 482 -11.63 -10.49 -5.65
C PHE A 482 -12.78 -10.23 -6.64
N TRP A 483 -12.80 -9.04 -7.24
CA TRP A 483 -13.90 -8.64 -8.10
C TRP A 483 -14.08 -9.62 -9.28
N GLN A 484 -15.34 -9.98 -9.56
CA GLN A 484 -15.76 -11.02 -10.51
C GLN A 484 -15.42 -12.49 -10.14
N ASP A 485 -14.65 -12.75 -9.09
CA ASP A 485 -14.33 -14.10 -8.59
C ASP A 485 -14.42 -14.16 -7.05
N MET A 486 -15.52 -13.65 -6.49
CA MET A 486 -15.73 -13.69 -5.05
C MET A 486 -15.95 -15.13 -4.58
N GLN A 487 -15.16 -15.55 -3.61
CA GLN A 487 -15.20 -16.88 -3.00
C GLN A 487 -15.55 -16.73 -1.51
N PRO A 488 -16.80 -17.02 -1.09
CA PRO A 488 -17.17 -16.94 0.32
C PRO A 488 -16.30 -17.84 1.19
N GLY A 489 -15.81 -17.30 2.31
CA GLY A 489 -15.07 -18.06 3.31
C GLY A 489 -15.94 -19.09 4.02
N VAL A 490 -15.33 -20.02 4.76
CA VAL A 490 -16.07 -20.98 5.61
C VAL A 490 -16.98 -20.25 6.61
N LEU A 491 -16.57 -19.07 7.08
CA LEU A 491 -17.35 -18.28 8.04
C LEU A 491 -18.53 -17.51 7.40
N ASP A 492 -18.57 -17.42 6.06
CA ASP A 492 -19.66 -16.78 5.31
C ASP A 492 -20.67 -17.78 4.74
N ARG A 493 -20.43 -19.09 4.93
CA ARG A 493 -21.30 -20.17 4.45
C ARG A 493 -22.20 -20.62 5.59
N ASP A 494 -23.51 -20.67 5.32
CA ASP A 494 -24.55 -21.13 6.24
C ASP A 494 -24.38 -22.61 6.66
#